data_AF-E9B2P0-F1
#
_entry.id   AF-E9B2P0-F1
#
_cell.length_a   1.000
_cell.length_b   1.000
_cell.length_c   1.000
_cell.angle_alpha   90.00
_cell.angle_beta   90.00
_cell.angle_gamma   90.00
#
_symmetry.space_group_name_H-M   'P 1'
#
loop_
_entity.id
_entity.type
_entity.pdbx_description
1 polymer ?
#
loop_
_entity_poly.entity_id
_entity_poly.type
_entity_poly.pdbx_seq_one_letter_code
_entity_poly.pdbx_strand_id
1 'polypeptide(L)'
;MTAPSHHHSLVLERSTCQHYYHCVLYDILFDLTVQEIAAQVVPSKDSDIVQRLTSADCRVVPHQLHVYKEPLEKKFGYVSFFVHQAPHSSTDADDVHRLVCEWIAVDLASQLATVQCKVKLAQPPECHSSEPFLNAFRLKCPLLDPRLTADRKLETFVLARVHFGQHCDSASINQLHVMHGENAKVAASAGSCGAETEMCTDDGSTNTEGELDIGAHSVARTVHEHAWKCVGTFSIAALSSKELVWLKKQLPSFPPLRITNGDMDTAHCEEAKLAQFFETSLAPLFTVEEVAGVADENTVNSAA
;
A
#
# COMPACT_ATOMS: atom_id res chain seq x y z
N MET A 1 21.71 -28.35 -30.69
CA MET A 1 21.21 -26.97 -30.73
C MET A 1 20.16 -26.83 -29.65
N THR A 2 20.56 -26.35 -28.48
CA THR A 2 19.71 -26.14 -27.31
C THR A 2 19.12 -24.74 -27.39
N ALA A 3 17.79 -24.64 -27.41
CA ALA A 3 17.07 -23.38 -27.38
C ALA A 3 17.42 -22.60 -26.09
N PRO A 4 17.56 -21.26 -26.14
CA PRO A 4 17.78 -20.48 -24.94
C PRO A 4 16.51 -20.53 -24.08
N SER A 5 16.64 -21.04 -22.86
CA SER A 5 15.62 -20.95 -21.83
C SER A 5 15.45 -19.47 -21.45
N HIS A 6 14.41 -18.84 -21.97
CA HIS A 6 14.00 -17.51 -21.55
C HIS A 6 13.57 -17.55 -20.08
N HIS A 7 14.48 -17.17 -19.20
CA HIS A 7 14.14 -16.83 -17.82
C HIS A 7 13.20 -15.62 -17.85
N HIS A 8 11.90 -15.85 -17.69
CA HIS A 8 10.87 -14.80 -17.58
C HIS A 8 10.85 -14.11 -16.20
N SER A 9 11.95 -14.13 -15.48
CA SER A 9 12.08 -13.42 -14.21
C SER A 9 13.02 -12.24 -14.44
N LEU A 10 12.43 -11.06 -14.61
CA LEU A 10 13.20 -9.82 -14.53
C LEU A 10 13.73 -9.74 -13.09
N VAL A 11 15.04 -9.88 -12.92
CA VAL A 11 15.70 -9.54 -11.66
C VAL A 11 15.62 -8.02 -11.56
N LEU A 12 14.60 -7.54 -10.86
CA LEU A 12 14.38 -6.12 -10.66
C LEU A 12 15.03 -5.69 -9.37
N GLU A 13 16.04 -4.85 -9.49
CA GLU A 13 16.51 -4.05 -8.37
C GLU A 13 15.38 -3.09 -7.97
N ARG A 14 14.79 -3.31 -6.79
CA ARG A 14 13.73 -2.45 -6.22
C ARG A 14 14.10 -0.97 -6.20
N SER A 15 15.40 -0.66 -6.15
CA SER A 15 15.95 0.70 -6.21
C SER A 15 15.74 1.42 -7.55
N THR A 16 15.33 0.71 -8.61
CA THR A 16 15.18 1.27 -9.96
C THR A 16 13.74 1.50 -10.39
N CYS A 17 12.74 0.96 -9.67
CA CYS A 17 11.34 1.08 -10.00
C CYS A 17 10.75 2.38 -9.43
N GLN A 18 10.46 3.36 -10.30
CA GLN A 18 9.88 4.64 -9.89
C GLN A 18 8.41 4.54 -9.46
N HIS A 19 7.68 3.54 -9.99
CA HIS A 19 6.27 3.32 -9.67
C HIS A 19 6.01 1.89 -9.20
N TYR A 20 5.34 1.78 -8.05
CA TYR A 20 4.99 0.51 -7.41
C TYR A 20 3.58 0.60 -6.88
N TYR A 21 2.66 -0.21 -7.40
CA TYR A 21 1.24 -0.14 -7.04
C TYR A 21 0.85 -1.34 -6.20
N HIS A 22 0.04 -1.08 -5.18
CA HIS A 22 -0.56 -2.12 -4.36
C HIS A 22 -2.07 -2.10 -4.50
N CYS A 23 -2.66 -3.25 -4.80
CA CYS A 23 -4.09 -3.41 -4.92
C CYS A 23 -4.56 -4.50 -3.95
N VAL A 24 -5.70 -4.29 -3.30
CA VAL A 24 -6.37 -5.32 -2.51
C VAL A 24 -7.39 -6.05 -3.35
N LEU A 25 -7.44 -7.37 -3.15
CA LEU A 25 -8.41 -8.28 -3.72
C LEU A 25 -9.42 -8.65 -2.65
N TYR A 26 -10.71 -8.57 -2.97
CA TYR A 26 -11.79 -8.82 -2.01
C TYR A 26 -12.99 -9.50 -2.68
N ASP A 27 -13.93 -9.97 -1.87
CA ASP A 27 -15.09 -10.78 -2.27
C ASP A 27 -14.74 -12.08 -3.01
N ILE A 28 -13.55 -12.63 -2.76
CA ILE A 28 -13.05 -13.82 -3.44
C ILE A 28 -13.78 -15.08 -2.95
N LEU A 29 -14.29 -15.90 -3.87
CA LEU A 29 -14.95 -17.15 -3.53
C LEU A 29 -13.99 -18.17 -2.87
N PHE A 30 -14.53 -19.01 -1.99
CA PHE A 30 -13.73 -19.97 -1.21
C PHE A 30 -13.14 -21.12 -2.02
N ASP A 31 -13.76 -21.47 -3.13
CA ASP A 31 -13.34 -22.46 -4.09
C ASP A 31 -12.39 -21.88 -5.14
N LEU A 32 -12.47 -20.58 -5.43
CA LEU A 32 -11.58 -19.93 -6.41
C LEU A 32 -10.10 -20.08 -6.06
N THR A 33 -9.32 -20.63 -6.98
CA THR A 33 -7.90 -20.90 -6.77
C THR A 33 -7.05 -19.66 -7.02
N VAL A 34 -5.87 -19.59 -6.39
CA VAL A 34 -4.89 -18.53 -6.66
C VAL A 34 -4.44 -18.54 -8.12
N GLN A 35 -4.41 -19.71 -8.76
CA GLN A 35 -4.03 -19.86 -10.17
C GLN A 35 -5.05 -19.18 -11.10
N GLU A 36 -6.34 -19.34 -10.85
CA GLU A 36 -7.39 -18.67 -11.63
C GLU A 36 -7.30 -17.15 -11.50
N ILE A 37 -7.03 -16.64 -10.29
CA ILE A 37 -6.80 -15.21 -10.06
C ILE A 37 -5.51 -14.75 -10.76
N ALA A 38 -4.43 -15.53 -10.68
CA ALA A 38 -3.15 -15.21 -11.29
C ALA A 38 -3.25 -15.03 -12.81
N ALA A 39 -4.12 -15.79 -13.48
CA ALA A 39 -4.38 -15.64 -14.90
C ALA A 39 -5.05 -14.30 -15.25
N GLN A 40 -5.84 -13.73 -14.32
CA GLN A 40 -6.60 -12.49 -14.54
C GLN A 40 -5.84 -11.22 -14.15
N VAL A 41 -4.74 -11.31 -13.39
CA VAL A 41 -3.94 -10.14 -12.99
C VAL A 41 -2.86 -9.76 -14.01
N VAL A 42 -2.67 -10.56 -15.06
CA VAL A 42 -1.73 -10.23 -16.15
C VAL A 42 -2.39 -9.17 -17.04
N PRO A 43 -1.69 -8.05 -17.36
CA PRO A 43 -2.25 -7.04 -18.27
C PRO A 43 -2.54 -7.63 -19.66
N SER A 44 -3.77 -7.48 -20.14
CA SER A 44 -4.15 -7.88 -21.50
C SER A 44 -3.43 -7.02 -22.55
N LYS A 45 -2.89 -7.65 -23.59
CA LYS A 45 -2.28 -6.95 -24.73
C LYS A 45 -3.31 -6.26 -25.63
N ASP A 46 -4.56 -6.67 -25.53
CA ASP A 46 -5.66 -6.14 -26.32
C ASP A 46 -6.30 -4.92 -25.64
N SER A 47 -5.85 -4.56 -24.43
CA SER A 47 -6.29 -3.33 -23.75
C SER A 47 -5.69 -2.09 -24.42
N ASP A 48 -6.56 -1.13 -24.77
CA ASP A 48 -6.16 0.17 -25.28
C ASP A 48 -5.26 0.93 -24.28
N ILE A 49 -5.51 0.80 -22.98
CA ILE A 49 -4.71 1.45 -21.93
C ILE A 49 -3.31 0.82 -21.87
N VAL A 50 -3.21 -0.51 -21.94
CA VAL A 50 -1.92 -1.22 -21.98
C VAL A 50 -1.14 -0.87 -23.25
N GLN A 51 -1.80 -0.70 -24.39
CA GLN A 51 -1.17 -0.25 -25.63
C GLN A 51 -0.66 1.20 -25.53
N ARG A 52 -1.41 2.10 -24.89
CA ARG A 52 -0.97 3.48 -24.62
C ARG A 52 0.25 3.51 -23.69
N LEU A 53 0.24 2.71 -22.62
CA LEU A 53 1.41 2.54 -21.75
C LEU A 53 2.61 2.00 -22.52
N THR A 54 2.40 0.98 -23.36
CA THR A 54 3.46 0.40 -24.19
C THR A 54 4.03 1.42 -25.19
N SER A 55 3.18 2.26 -25.77
CA SER A 55 3.57 3.35 -26.68
C SER A 55 4.35 4.47 -25.98
N ALA A 56 4.19 4.57 -24.66
CA ALA A 56 4.95 5.46 -23.79
C ALA A 56 6.20 4.79 -23.17
N ASP A 57 6.65 3.67 -23.77
CA ASP A 57 7.78 2.86 -23.28
C ASP A 57 7.62 2.38 -21.82
N CYS A 58 6.38 2.22 -21.39
CA CYS A 58 6.00 1.77 -20.05
C CYS A 58 5.32 0.40 -20.11
N ARG A 59 5.62 -0.45 -19.13
CA ARG A 59 5.03 -1.77 -19.00
C ARG A 59 4.63 -2.04 -17.57
N VAL A 60 3.35 -2.34 -17.35
CA VAL A 60 2.85 -2.86 -16.06
C VAL A 60 3.22 -4.33 -15.96
N VAL A 61 3.74 -4.74 -14.81
CA VAL A 61 4.11 -6.14 -14.58
C VAL A 61 3.66 -6.59 -13.19
N PRO A 62 2.94 -7.71 -13.09
CA PRO A 62 2.59 -8.31 -11.80
C PRO A 62 3.85 -8.73 -11.03
N HIS A 63 3.90 -8.41 -9.74
CA HIS A 63 5.03 -8.71 -8.86
C HIS A 63 4.70 -9.79 -7.83
N GLN A 64 3.71 -9.54 -6.99
CA GLN A 64 3.36 -10.40 -5.86
C GLN A 64 1.85 -10.53 -5.79
N LEU A 65 1.36 -11.76 -5.83
CA LEU A 65 -0.03 -12.12 -5.58
C LEU A 65 -0.09 -12.97 -4.33
N HIS A 66 -0.96 -12.60 -3.39
CA HIS A 66 -1.19 -13.37 -2.18
C HIS A 66 -2.67 -13.38 -1.82
N VAL A 67 -3.17 -14.52 -1.36
CA VAL A 67 -4.58 -14.71 -0.98
C VAL A 67 -4.63 -15.41 0.37
N TYR A 68 -5.39 -14.83 1.29
CA TYR A 68 -5.60 -15.34 2.63
C TYR A 68 -6.87 -16.18 2.69
N LYS A 69 -6.74 -17.39 3.23
CA LYS A 69 -7.87 -18.28 3.53
C LYS A 69 -8.10 -18.28 5.03
N GLU A 70 -8.89 -17.32 5.48
CA GLU A 70 -9.28 -17.13 6.88
C GLU A 70 -10.69 -17.72 7.13
N PRO A 71 -11.09 -17.97 8.39
CA PRO A 71 -12.44 -18.46 8.73
C PRO A 71 -13.52 -17.36 8.59
N LEU A 72 -13.57 -16.72 7.43
CA LEU A 72 -14.55 -15.71 7.01
C LEU A 72 -15.51 -16.31 5.98
N GLU A 73 -16.34 -15.51 5.30
CA GLU A 73 -17.25 -15.96 4.23
C GLU A 73 -16.65 -15.86 2.83
N LYS A 74 -15.67 -14.97 2.67
CA LYS A 74 -14.93 -14.74 1.44
C LYS A 74 -13.45 -14.66 1.77
N LYS A 75 -12.61 -15.06 0.82
CA LYS A 75 -11.17 -14.79 0.91
C LYS A 75 -10.92 -13.32 0.55
N PHE A 76 -9.75 -12.85 0.92
CA PHE A 76 -9.22 -11.56 0.52
C PHE A 76 -7.71 -11.70 0.30
N GLY A 77 -7.10 -10.73 -0.35
CA GLY A 77 -5.71 -10.81 -0.74
C GLY A 77 -5.18 -9.50 -1.26
N TYR A 78 -4.01 -9.55 -1.86
CA TYR A 78 -3.44 -8.41 -2.55
C TYR A 78 -2.70 -8.86 -3.79
N VAL A 79 -2.59 -7.92 -4.73
CA VAL A 79 -1.66 -8.01 -5.86
C VAL A 79 -0.88 -6.71 -5.95
N SER A 80 0.43 -6.82 -6.15
CA SER A 80 1.30 -5.65 -6.38
C SER A 80 1.85 -5.66 -7.79
N PHE A 81 2.05 -4.46 -8.35
CA PHE A 81 2.56 -4.25 -9.70
C PHE A 81 3.74 -3.29 -9.66
N PHE A 82 4.73 -3.52 -10.53
CA PHE A 82 5.71 -2.49 -10.87
C PHE A 82 5.42 -1.95 -12.27
N VAL A 83 5.75 -0.68 -12.48
CA VAL A 83 5.80 -0.12 -13.84
C VAL A 83 7.26 -0.05 -14.24
N HIS A 84 7.60 -0.87 -15.22
CA HIS A 84 8.89 -0.78 -15.88
C HIS A 84 8.83 0.31 -16.95
N GLN A 85 9.67 1.32 -16.83
CA GLN A 85 9.84 2.38 -17.82
C GLN A 85 11.21 2.24 -18.49
N ALA A 86 11.26 2.37 -19.81
CA ALA A 86 12.54 2.27 -20.52
C ALA A 86 13.51 3.39 -20.10
N PRO A 87 14.84 3.14 -20.05
CA PRO A 87 15.84 4.10 -19.55
C PRO A 87 15.89 5.48 -20.23
N HIS A 88 15.30 5.61 -21.42
CA HIS A 88 15.27 6.84 -22.22
C HIS A 88 13.86 7.40 -22.45
N SER A 89 12.87 6.85 -21.76
CA SER A 89 11.52 7.38 -21.82
C SER A 89 11.51 8.78 -21.22
N SER A 90 11.01 9.75 -21.98
CA SER A 90 10.74 11.11 -21.51
C SER A 90 9.28 11.28 -21.09
N THR A 91 8.54 10.19 -20.91
CA THR A 91 7.13 10.23 -20.54
C THR A 91 6.99 10.80 -19.14
N ASP A 92 6.09 11.76 -19.02
CA ASP A 92 5.74 12.38 -17.76
C ASP A 92 5.18 11.35 -16.75
N ALA A 93 5.63 11.45 -15.50
CA ALA A 93 5.27 10.48 -14.47
C ALA A 93 3.79 10.56 -14.08
N ASP A 94 3.18 11.75 -14.11
CA ASP A 94 1.75 11.92 -13.81
C ASP A 94 0.90 11.29 -14.91
N ASP A 95 1.34 11.39 -16.18
CA ASP A 95 0.69 10.72 -17.31
C ASP A 95 0.72 9.19 -17.18
N VAL A 96 1.88 8.61 -16.84
CA VAL A 96 2.02 7.17 -16.58
C VAL A 96 1.13 6.77 -15.40
N HIS A 97 1.17 7.55 -14.31
CA HIS A 97 0.41 7.26 -13.12
C HIS A 97 -1.10 7.26 -13.38
N ARG A 98 -1.60 8.27 -14.11
CA ARG A 98 -3.00 8.36 -14.54
C ARG A 98 -3.42 7.13 -15.35
N LEU A 99 -2.61 6.71 -16.32
CA LEU A 99 -2.88 5.53 -17.14
C LEU A 99 -2.94 4.25 -16.31
N VAL A 100 -2.05 4.09 -15.32
CA VAL A 100 -2.05 2.90 -14.46
C VAL A 100 -3.27 2.87 -13.54
N CYS A 101 -3.64 4.01 -12.95
CA CYS A 101 -4.87 4.13 -12.16
C CYS A 101 -6.12 3.83 -12.99
N GLU A 102 -6.17 4.32 -14.24
CA GLU A 102 -7.24 4.01 -15.20
C GLU A 102 -7.29 2.51 -15.52
N TRP A 103 -6.13 1.89 -15.81
CA TRP A 103 -6.02 0.46 -16.06
C TRP A 103 -6.50 -0.38 -14.86
N ILE A 104 -6.14 -0.01 -13.63
CA ILE A 104 -6.60 -0.71 -12.42
C ILE A 104 -8.12 -0.63 -12.29
N ALA A 105 -8.68 0.56 -12.47
CA ALA A 105 -10.10 0.83 -12.28
C ALA A 105 -11.00 0.20 -13.36
N VAL A 106 -10.50 0.10 -14.59
CA VAL A 106 -11.28 -0.36 -15.75
C VAL A 106 -10.93 -1.79 -16.12
N ASP A 107 -9.70 -2.01 -16.59
CA ASP A 107 -9.32 -3.27 -17.22
C ASP A 107 -9.04 -4.37 -16.19
N LEU A 108 -8.22 -4.10 -15.18
CA LEU A 108 -7.91 -5.09 -14.14
C LEU A 108 -9.18 -5.49 -13.38
N ALA A 109 -10.04 -4.52 -13.07
CA ALA A 109 -11.33 -4.77 -12.46
C ALA A 109 -12.22 -5.65 -13.33
N SER A 110 -12.29 -5.37 -14.63
CA SER A 110 -13.08 -6.18 -15.59
C SER A 110 -12.52 -7.60 -15.74
N GLN A 111 -11.20 -7.77 -15.82
CA GLN A 111 -10.55 -9.08 -15.88
C GLN A 111 -10.86 -9.91 -14.64
N LEU A 112 -10.72 -9.33 -13.44
CA LEU A 112 -10.98 -10.04 -12.18
C LEU A 112 -12.48 -10.31 -11.95
N ALA A 113 -13.36 -9.46 -12.46
CA ALA A 113 -14.80 -9.69 -12.39
C ALA A 113 -15.23 -10.99 -13.12
N THR A 114 -14.50 -11.43 -14.15
CA THR A 114 -14.77 -12.70 -14.86
C THR A 114 -14.70 -13.93 -13.96
N VAL A 115 -13.93 -13.85 -12.87
CA VAL A 115 -13.78 -14.90 -11.85
C VAL A 115 -14.42 -14.51 -10.52
N GLN A 116 -15.33 -13.52 -10.53
CA GLN A 116 -16.02 -13.00 -9.34
C GLN A 116 -15.06 -12.50 -8.23
N CYS A 117 -13.90 -11.98 -8.62
CA CYS A 117 -12.96 -11.31 -7.73
C CYS A 117 -13.08 -9.80 -7.91
N LYS A 118 -13.10 -9.04 -6.82
CA LYS A 118 -13.03 -7.57 -6.88
C LYS A 118 -11.64 -7.08 -6.55
N VAL A 119 -11.30 -5.89 -7.06
CA VAL A 119 -10.02 -5.23 -6.83
C VAL A 119 -10.24 -3.76 -6.58
N LYS A 120 -9.39 -3.17 -5.74
CA LYS A 120 -9.26 -1.72 -5.64
C LYS A 120 -7.82 -1.34 -5.33
N LEU A 121 -7.47 -0.11 -5.70
CA LEU A 121 -6.20 0.49 -5.32
C LEU A 121 -6.12 0.60 -3.79
N ALA A 122 -4.99 0.20 -3.23
CA ALA A 122 -4.76 0.08 -1.79
C ALA A 122 -3.74 1.11 -1.29
N GLN A 123 -3.74 2.29 -1.91
CA GLN A 123 -2.94 3.46 -1.56
C GLN A 123 -3.73 4.73 -1.93
N PRO A 124 -3.37 5.90 -1.39
CA PRO A 124 -3.96 7.17 -1.82
C PRO A 124 -3.80 7.36 -3.33
N PRO A 125 -4.85 7.81 -4.04
CA PRO A 125 -4.87 7.86 -5.49
C PRO A 125 -3.81 8.79 -6.06
N GLU A 126 -3.34 9.80 -5.32
CA GLU A 126 -2.26 10.68 -5.74
C GLU A 126 -0.86 10.04 -5.66
N CYS A 127 -0.70 8.90 -4.99
CA CYS A 127 0.62 8.31 -4.77
C CYS A 127 1.09 7.47 -5.96
N HIS A 128 2.27 7.79 -6.49
CA HIS A 128 2.93 7.06 -7.59
C HIS A 128 3.55 5.73 -7.13
N SER A 129 3.78 5.61 -5.83
CA SER A 129 4.29 4.40 -5.17
C SER A 129 3.50 4.12 -3.90
N SER A 130 3.18 2.84 -3.69
CA SER A 130 2.51 2.35 -2.50
C SER A 130 3.45 2.30 -1.30
N GLU A 131 4.76 2.18 -1.51
CA GLU A 131 5.72 1.86 -0.45
C GLU A 131 5.77 2.94 0.65
N PRO A 132 5.84 4.24 0.34
CA PRO A 132 5.82 5.28 1.36
C PRO A 132 4.57 5.20 2.25
N PHE A 133 3.41 5.01 1.61
CA PHE A 133 2.13 4.89 2.31
C PHE A 133 2.07 3.62 3.17
N LEU A 134 2.38 2.45 2.61
CA LEU A 134 2.34 1.18 3.34
C LEU A 134 3.33 1.18 4.51
N ASN A 135 4.50 1.81 4.36
CA ASN A 135 5.46 1.95 5.45
C ASN A 135 4.91 2.87 6.55
N ALA A 136 4.30 3.99 6.18
CA ALA A 136 3.63 4.84 7.15
C ALA A 136 2.45 4.15 7.83
N PHE A 137 1.69 3.33 7.11
CA PHE A 137 0.58 2.57 7.66
C PHE A 137 1.03 1.59 8.72
N ARG A 138 2.07 0.81 8.44
CA ARG A 138 2.67 -0.11 9.42
C ARG A 138 3.29 0.60 10.61
N LEU A 139 3.91 1.76 10.38
CA LEU A 139 4.64 2.48 11.43
C LEU A 139 3.71 3.27 12.35
N LYS A 140 2.67 3.90 11.80
CA LYS A 140 1.84 4.87 12.52
C LYS A 140 0.57 4.29 13.13
N CYS A 141 0.03 3.19 12.59
CA CYS A 141 -1.22 2.60 13.07
C CYS A 141 -0.94 1.49 14.09
N PRO A 142 -1.32 1.65 15.38
CA PRO A 142 -1.09 0.64 16.42
C PRO A 142 -1.68 -0.75 16.10
N LEU A 143 -2.72 -0.81 15.27
CA LEU A 143 -3.34 -2.06 14.83
C LEU A 143 -2.36 -3.00 14.12
N LEU A 144 -1.32 -2.44 13.49
CA LEU A 144 -0.33 -3.17 12.70
C LEU A 144 1.01 -3.33 13.42
N ASP A 145 1.04 -3.20 14.74
CA ASP A 145 2.26 -3.43 15.52
C ASP A 145 2.84 -4.82 15.15
N PRO A 146 4.08 -4.88 14.61
CA PRO A 146 4.70 -6.13 14.19
C PRO A 146 4.80 -7.18 15.31
N ARG A 147 4.72 -6.76 16.58
CA ARG A 147 4.68 -7.65 17.74
C ARG A 147 3.36 -8.40 17.89
N LEU A 148 2.29 -7.91 17.28
CA LEU A 148 0.95 -8.52 17.32
C LEU A 148 0.76 -9.53 16.17
N THR A 149 1.20 -9.18 14.95
CA THR A 149 1.06 -10.04 13.77
C THR A 149 2.23 -9.88 12.82
N ALA A 150 2.90 -10.99 12.47
CA ALA A 150 4.01 -10.99 11.52
C ALA A 150 3.56 -10.98 10.04
N ASP A 151 2.30 -11.31 9.77
CA ASP A 151 1.76 -11.36 8.41
C ASP A 151 0.99 -10.09 8.03
N ARG A 152 0.82 -9.86 6.73
CA ARG A 152 0.13 -8.66 6.19
C ARG A 152 -1.39 -8.84 6.17
N LYS A 153 -1.96 -9.78 6.91
CA LYS A 153 -3.41 -10.07 6.85
C LYS A 153 -4.25 -8.91 7.35
N LEU A 154 -3.93 -8.41 8.55
CA LEU A 154 -4.65 -7.28 9.13
C LEU A 154 -4.54 -6.03 8.26
N GLU A 155 -3.32 -5.74 7.76
CA GLU A 155 -3.08 -4.67 6.79
C GLU A 155 -4.00 -4.81 5.57
N THR A 156 -3.99 -5.98 4.93
CA THR A 156 -4.80 -6.26 3.74
C THR A 156 -6.30 -6.18 4.03
N PHE A 157 -6.72 -6.69 5.18
CA PHE A 157 -8.11 -6.68 5.62
C PHE A 157 -8.64 -5.26 5.84
N VAL A 158 -7.84 -4.40 6.47
CA VAL A 158 -8.18 -2.99 6.68
C VAL A 158 -8.20 -2.25 5.36
N LEU A 159 -7.19 -2.41 4.51
CA LEU A 159 -7.14 -1.78 3.19
C LEU A 159 -8.31 -2.22 2.29
N ALA A 160 -8.81 -3.46 2.44
CA ALA A 160 -10.02 -3.93 1.78
C ALA A 160 -11.30 -3.18 2.20
N ARG A 161 -11.30 -2.45 3.32
CA ARG A 161 -12.46 -1.70 3.86
C ARG A 161 -12.29 -0.18 3.91
N VAL A 162 -11.07 0.31 3.72
CA VAL A 162 -10.80 1.74 3.60
C VAL A 162 -11.31 2.29 2.27
N HIS A 163 -11.88 3.49 2.33
CA HIS A 163 -12.15 4.34 1.17
C HIS A 163 -11.19 5.51 1.21
N PHE A 164 -10.30 5.62 0.22
CA PHE A 164 -9.37 6.74 0.13
C PHE A 164 -10.12 8.00 -0.34
N GLY A 165 -9.80 9.14 0.28
CA GLY A 165 -10.36 10.43 -0.13
C GLY A 165 -9.85 10.86 -1.51
N GLN A 166 -10.64 11.64 -2.24
CA GLN A 166 -10.14 12.35 -3.41
C GLN A 166 -9.32 13.55 -2.92
N HIS A 167 -8.02 13.56 -3.24
CA HIS A 167 -7.05 14.61 -2.93
C HIS A 167 -6.76 14.79 -1.43
N CYS A 168 -5.87 13.97 -0.87
CA CYS A 168 -5.44 14.04 0.53
C CYS A 168 -4.13 14.82 0.72
N ASP A 169 -3.83 15.77 -0.18
CA ASP A 169 -2.59 16.57 -0.22
C ASP A 169 -1.28 15.76 -0.09
N SER A 170 -1.30 14.47 -0.45
CA SER A 170 -0.13 13.59 -0.29
C SER A 170 0.78 13.57 -1.53
N ALA A 171 0.49 14.42 -2.52
CA ALA A 171 1.24 14.51 -3.78
C ALA A 171 2.71 14.91 -3.60
N SER A 172 3.04 15.67 -2.54
CA SER A 172 4.43 16.05 -2.21
C SER A 172 5.32 14.83 -1.91
N ILE A 173 4.73 13.70 -1.53
CA ILE A 173 5.44 12.45 -1.23
C ILE A 173 6.01 11.81 -2.49
N ASN A 174 5.41 12.08 -3.67
CA ASN A 174 5.92 11.58 -4.94
C ASN A 174 7.29 12.18 -5.30
N GLN A 175 7.48 13.48 -5.06
CA GLN A 175 8.70 14.21 -5.41
C GLN A 175 9.92 13.70 -4.62
N LEU A 176 9.73 13.34 -3.35
CA LEU A 176 10.79 12.79 -2.50
C LEU A 176 11.29 11.42 -2.97
N HIS A 177 10.37 10.56 -3.43
CA HIS A 177 10.74 9.23 -3.93
C HIS A 177 11.56 9.33 -5.23
N VAL A 178 11.24 10.29 -6.10
CA VAL A 178 12.02 10.58 -7.31
C VAL A 178 13.45 11.02 -6.96
N MET A 179 13.61 11.95 -6.00
CA MET A 179 14.94 12.42 -5.57
C MET A 179 15.79 11.30 -4.95
N HIS A 180 15.19 10.38 -4.18
CA HIS A 180 15.92 9.23 -3.61
C HIS A 180 16.29 8.17 -4.67
N GLY A 181 15.44 7.95 -5.68
CA GLY A 181 15.74 7.07 -6.81
C GLY A 181 16.87 7.60 -7.71
N GLU A 182 16.95 8.91 -7.90
CA GLU A 182 18.05 9.55 -8.64
C GLU A 182 19.38 9.48 -7.88
N ASN A 183 19.37 9.74 -6.57
CA ASN A 183 20.58 9.62 -5.73
C ASN A 183 21.10 8.18 -5.66
N ALA A 184 20.21 7.18 -5.62
CA ALA A 184 20.59 5.76 -5.67
C ALA A 184 21.19 5.37 -7.05
N LYS A 185 20.65 5.91 -8.16
CA LYS A 185 21.21 5.73 -9.51
C LYS A 185 22.59 6.37 -9.66
N VAL A 186 22.80 7.56 -9.09
CA VAL A 186 24.12 8.24 -9.11
C VAL A 186 25.15 7.48 -8.26
N ALA A 187 24.76 6.99 -7.08
CA ALA A 187 25.62 6.18 -6.23
C ALA A 187 26.01 4.83 -6.86
N ALA A 188 25.06 4.16 -7.53
CA ALA A 188 25.33 2.92 -8.27
C ALA A 188 26.22 3.15 -9.50
N SER A 189 26.09 4.29 -10.18
CA SER A 189 26.95 4.69 -11.30
C SER A 189 28.36 5.06 -10.84
N ALA A 190 28.51 5.69 -9.66
CA ALA A 190 29.81 6.03 -9.08
C ALA A 190 30.60 4.80 -8.57
N GLY A 191 29.93 3.67 -8.31
CA GLY A 191 30.56 2.41 -7.89
C GLY A 191 31.18 1.58 -9.03
N SER A 192 31.05 2.01 -10.29
CA SER A 192 31.45 1.22 -11.48
C SER A 192 32.63 1.81 -12.27
N CYS A 193 33.43 2.70 -11.68
CA CYS A 193 34.74 3.09 -12.22
C CYS A 193 35.84 2.50 -11.34
N GLY A 194 36.34 1.32 -11.73
CA GLY A 194 37.55 0.75 -11.16
C GLY A 194 38.83 1.33 -11.77
N ALA A 195 39.94 0.97 -11.10
CA ALA A 195 41.36 1.13 -11.49
C ALA A 195 41.99 2.44 -10.95
N GLU A 196 43.13 2.51 -10.24
CA GLU A 196 44.21 1.57 -9.91
C GLU A 196 44.95 2.02 -8.63
N THR A 197 45.82 1.12 -8.17
CA THR A 197 46.81 1.21 -7.10
C THR A 197 47.73 2.43 -7.21
N GLU A 198 47.93 3.17 -6.11
CA GLU A 198 49.21 3.83 -5.85
C GLU A 198 49.53 3.83 -4.35
N MET A 199 50.71 3.30 -4.05
CA MET A 199 51.32 3.15 -2.74
C MET A 199 52.29 4.31 -2.54
N CYS A 200 52.18 5.06 -1.44
CA CYS A 200 53.30 5.83 -0.89
C CYS A 200 53.14 6.04 0.61
N THR A 201 54.29 6.13 1.26
CA THR A 201 54.63 5.80 2.64
C THR A 201 54.34 6.88 3.67
N ASP A 202 54.27 6.40 4.91
CA ASP A 202 54.29 7.08 6.21
C ASP A 202 55.43 8.10 6.37
N ASP A 203 55.13 9.25 7.01
CA ASP A 203 55.97 9.84 8.08
C ASP A 203 55.30 11.09 8.71
N GLY A 204 55.01 11.01 10.01
CA GLY A 204 55.47 11.98 11.03
C GLY A 204 54.91 13.42 11.14
N SER A 205 54.05 13.60 12.15
CA SER A 205 54.10 14.64 13.21
C SER A 205 53.47 16.05 13.09
N THR A 206 52.72 16.34 14.17
CA THR A 206 52.51 17.60 14.95
C THR A 206 51.31 18.53 14.69
N ASN A 207 50.46 18.55 15.73
CA ASN A 207 49.49 19.54 16.22
C ASN A 207 49.42 20.91 15.53
N THR A 208 48.20 21.34 15.17
CA THR A 208 47.71 22.69 15.51
C THR A 208 46.18 22.69 15.60
N GLU A 209 45.67 23.18 16.73
CA GLU A 209 44.25 23.50 16.95
C GLU A 209 43.81 24.61 15.99
N GLY A 210 42.63 24.45 15.41
CA GLY A 210 42.06 25.36 14.42
C GLY A 210 40.58 25.04 14.22
N GLU A 211 39.80 25.45 15.21
CA GLU A 211 38.36 25.63 15.21
C GLU A 211 37.86 26.23 13.88
N LEU A 212 37.01 25.51 13.16
CA LEU A 212 35.89 26.04 12.36
C LEU A 212 34.98 24.87 11.92
N ASP A 213 34.01 24.67 12.80
CA ASP A 213 32.69 24.07 12.67
C ASP A 213 32.37 23.17 11.46
N ILE A 214 31.99 21.95 11.84
CA ILE A 214 31.69 20.81 11.00
C ILE A 214 30.39 21.11 10.23
N GLY A 215 30.53 21.42 8.94
CA GLY A 215 29.47 21.37 7.95
C GLY A 215 29.03 19.92 7.67
N ALA A 216 28.54 19.21 8.67
CA ALA A 216 27.86 17.90 8.55
C ALA A 216 26.40 17.97 8.99
N HIS A 217 25.83 19.18 9.07
CA HIS A 217 24.43 19.43 9.39
C HIS A 217 23.63 19.83 8.15
N SER A 218 23.49 18.95 7.15
CA SER A 218 22.38 19.10 6.18
C SER A 218 21.99 17.84 5.39
N VAL A 219 22.49 16.64 5.70
CA VAL A 219 22.05 15.40 5.01
C VAL A 219 21.10 14.56 5.89
N ALA A 220 20.99 14.90 7.18
CA ALA A 220 20.03 14.34 8.12
C ALA A 220 18.86 15.30 8.40
N ARG A 221 18.42 16.07 7.40
CA ARG A 221 17.13 16.79 7.46
C ARG A 221 16.01 15.74 7.35
N THR A 222 15.79 15.08 8.48
CA THR A 222 14.56 14.46 8.95
C THR A 222 13.61 13.97 7.85
N VAL A 223 13.73 12.67 7.54
CA VAL A 223 12.70 11.79 6.95
C VAL A 223 11.41 11.72 7.83
N HIS A 224 11.22 12.68 8.74
CA HIS A 224 10.27 12.64 9.85
C HIS A 224 9.29 13.81 9.94
N GLU A 225 9.27 14.75 9.00
CA GLU A 225 8.34 15.89 9.06
C GLU A 225 7.47 16.07 7.82
N HIS A 226 7.15 15.00 7.11
CA HIS A 226 5.94 15.00 6.30
C HIS A 226 4.93 14.11 7.01
N ALA A 227 4.21 14.72 7.96
CA ALA A 227 3.15 14.09 8.70
C ALA A 227 2.06 13.68 7.70
N TRP A 228 2.08 12.42 7.26
CA TRP A 228 0.94 11.82 6.58
C TRP A 228 -0.35 12.29 7.26
N LYS A 229 -1.18 12.98 6.49
CA LYS A 229 -2.51 13.41 6.91
C LYS A 229 -3.45 12.21 6.91
N CYS A 230 -4.70 12.43 7.34
CA CYS A 230 -5.75 11.46 7.09
C CYS A 230 -5.91 11.28 5.57
N VAL A 231 -5.88 10.04 5.10
CA VAL A 231 -5.93 9.68 3.67
C VAL A 231 -7.20 8.91 3.28
N GLY A 232 -8.06 8.59 4.24
CA GLY A 232 -9.29 7.86 3.95
C GLY A 232 -10.12 7.57 5.19
N THR A 233 -11.22 6.88 4.93
CA THR A 233 -12.21 6.54 5.95
C THR A 233 -12.38 5.02 6.04
N PHE A 234 -12.42 4.50 7.25
CA PHE A 234 -12.76 3.12 7.55
C PHE A 234 -14.19 3.05 8.10
N SER A 235 -15.06 2.27 7.46
CA SER A 235 -16.44 2.11 7.93
C SER A 235 -16.57 0.86 8.80
N ILE A 236 -16.99 1.04 10.05
CA ILE A 236 -17.28 -0.08 10.97
C ILE A 236 -18.59 -0.79 10.61
N ALA A 237 -19.51 -0.09 9.92
CA ALA A 237 -20.81 -0.62 9.48
C ALA A 237 -20.67 -1.78 8.50
N ALA A 238 -19.55 -1.85 7.77
CA ALA A 238 -19.26 -2.89 6.79
C ALA A 238 -18.78 -4.21 7.42
N LEU A 239 -18.56 -4.27 8.75
CA LEU A 239 -18.04 -5.46 9.43
C LEU A 239 -19.16 -6.47 9.71
N SER A 240 -18.99 -7.70 9.23
CA SER A 240 -19.90 -8.81 9.57
C SER A 240 -19.60 -9.41 10.95
N SER A 241 -20.57 -10.13 11.54
CA SER A 241 -20.39 -10.84 12.82
C SER A 241 -19.16 -11.76 12.83
N LYS A 242 -18.93 -12.49 11.73
CA LYS A 242 -17.76 -13.38 11.58
C LYS A 242 -16.45 -12.60 11.53
N GLU A 243 -16.46 -11.43 10.91
CA GLU A 243 -15.29 -10.55 10.87
C GLU A 243 -14.98 -9.97 12.25
N LEU A 244 -16.00 -9.59 13.02
CA LEU A 244 -15.81 -9.17 14.42
C LEU A 244 -15.17 -10.28 15.25
N VAL A 245 -15.68 -11.52 15.14
CA VAL A 245 -15.10 -12.69 15.83
C VAL A 245 -13.66 -12.95 15.37
N TRP A 246 -13.38 -12.84 14.08
CA TRP A 246 -12.04 -13.01 13.55
C TRP A 246 -11.09 -11.92 14.07
N LEU A 247 -11.48 -10.65 14.01
CA LEU A 247 -10.69 -9.53 14.53
C LEU A 247 -10.40 -9.68 16.02
N LYS A 248 -11.38 -10.12 16.82
CA LYS A 248 -11.16 -10.41 18.26
C LYS A 248 -10.09 -11.48 18.49
N LYS A 249 -9.94 -12.44 17.58
CA LYS A 249 -8.87 -13.46 17.65
C LYS A 249 -7.51 -12.91 17.24
N GLN A 250 -7.48 -12.00 16.26
CA GLN A 250 -6.23 -11.39 15.78
C GLN A 250 -5.70 -10.31 16.74
N LEU A 251 -6.60 -9.61 17.45
CA LEU A 251 -6.28 -8.42 18.22
C LEU A 251 -6.65 -8.61 19.69
N PRO A 252 -5.67 -8.82 20.59
CA PRO A 252 -5.94 -9.01 22.02
C PRO A 252 -6.71 -7.85 22.66
N SER A 253 -6.37 -6.62 22.26
CA SER A 253 -6.99 -5.37 22.72
C SER A 253 -8.37 -5.09 22.12
N PHE A 254 -8.87 -5.94 21.21
CA PHE A 254 -10.16 -5.73 20.57
C PHE A 254 -11.29 -5.67 21.61
N PRO A 255 -12.30 -4.80 21.42
CA PRO A 255 -13.40 -4.65 22.37
C PRO A 255 -14.14 -5.96 22.68
N PRO A 256 -14.80 -6.08 23.84
CA PRO A 256 -15.59 -7.26 24.18
C PRO A 256 -16.73 -7.49 23.18
N LEU A 257 -16.84 -8.73 22.71
CA LEU A 257 -17.96 -9.17 21.87
C LEU A 257 -19.07 -9.78 22.71
N ARG A 258 -20.32 -9.49 22.33
CA ARG A 258 -21.50 -10.16 22.84
C ARG A 258 -21.97 -11.18 21.81
N ILE A 259 -22.14 -12.41 22.25
CA ILE A 259 -22.61 -13.53 21.42
C ILE A 259 -23.85 -14.09 22.09
N THR A 260 -24.97 -14.11 21.36
CA THR A 260 -26.25 -14.59 21.89
C THR A 260 -26.36 -16.09 21.67
N ASN A 261 -26.76 -16.85 22.70
CA ASN A 261 -26.98 -18.30 22.63
C ASN A 261 -25.77 -19.12 22.12
N GLY A 262 -24.56 -18.58 22.19
CA GLY A 262 -23.35 -19.22 21.65
C GLY A 262 -23.27 -19.22 20.12
N ASP A 263 -24.19 -18.56 19.42
CA ASP A 263 -24.21 -18.44 17.96
C ASP A 263 -23.30 -17.29 17.50
N MET A 264 -22.16 -17.63 16.89
CA MET A 264 -21.18 -16.67 16.38
C MET A 264 -21.75 -15.72 15.31
N ASP A 265 -22.81 -16.12 14.61
CA ASP A 265 -23.44 -15.27 13.60
C ASP A 265 -24.20 -14.08 14.23
N THR A 266 -24.45 -14.13 15.55
CA THR A 266 -25.06 -13.06 16.35
C THR A 266 -24.02 -12.16 17.06
N ALA A 267 -22.73 -12.37 16.78
CA ALA A 267 -21.67 -11.60 17.43
C ALA A 267 -21.78 -10.12 17.09
N HIS A 268 -21.89 -9.28 18.13
CA HIS A 268 -21.94 -7.83 18.00
C HIS A 268 -21.03 -7.17 19.05
N CYS A 269 -20.54 -5.99 18.70
CA CYS A 269 -19.81 -5.10 19.60
C CYS A 269 -20.66 -3.85 19.86
N GLU A 270 -20.51 -3.25 21.03
CA GLU A 270 -21.04 -1.91 21.28
C GLU A 270 -20.36 -0.92 20.32
N GLU A 271 -21.17 -0.19 19.56
CA GLU A 271 -20.71 0.62 18.44
C GLU A 271 -19.70 1.70 18.86
N ALA A 272 -20.00 2.45 19.92
CA ALA A 272 -19.11 3.49 20.45
C ALA A 272 -17.73 2.94 20.86
N LYS A 273 -17.69 1.73 21.44
CA LYS A 273 -16.42 1.08 21.80
C LYS A 273 -15.65 0.58 20.58
N LEU A 274 -16.38 0.12 19.56
CA LEU A 274 -15.79 -0.33 18.31
C LEU A 274 -15.20 0.85 17.53
N ALA A 275 -15.95 1.95 17.42
CA ALA A 275 -15.52 3.20 16.81
C ALA A 275 -14.25 3.72 17.50
N GLN A 276 -14.31 3.94 18.82
CA GLN A 276 -13.17 4.42 19.61
C GLN A 276 -11.92 3.53 19.44
N PHE A 277 -12.10 2.20 19.40
CA PHE A 277 -11.01 1.27 19.18
C PHE A 277 -10.35 1.49 17.81
N PHE A 278 -11.13 1.55 16.73
CA PHE A 278 -10.59 1.76 15.38
C PHE A 278 -10.04 3.15 15.17
N GLU A 279 -10.65 4.20 15.74
CA GLU A 279 -10.13 5.56 15.68
C GLU A 279 -8.73 5.62 16.29
N THR A 280 -8.57 5.04 17.48
CA THR A 280 -7.26 5.00 18.16
C THR A 280 -6.26 4.14 17.39
N SER A 281 -6.70 3.03 16.80
CA SER A 281 -5.81 2.04 16.20
C SER A 281 -5.44 2.32 14.74
N LEU A 282 -6.20 3.18 14.05
CA LEU A 282 -5.98 3.58 12.65
C LEU A 282 -5.55 5.04 12.48
N ALA A 283 -5.63 5.86 13.54
CA ALA A 283 -5.03 7.19 13.55
C ALA A 283 -3.51 7.11 13.28
N PRO A 284 -2.92 8.16 12.68
CA PRO A 284 -3.56 9.37 12.15
C PRO A 284 -4.06 9.22 10.70
N LEU A 285 -3.93 8.03 10.10
CA LEU A 285 -4.07 7.85 8.65
C LEU A 285 -5.50 7.68 8.20
N PHE A 286 -6.37 7.17 9.06
CA PHE A 286 -7.77 6.98 8.73
C PHE A 286 -8.69 7.56 9.79
N THR A 287 -9.79 8.15 9.34
CA THR A 287 -10.95 8.41 10.19
C THR A 287 -11.86 7.18 10.20
N VAL A 288 -12.73 7.10 11.20
CA VAL A 288 -13.73 6.04 11.29
C VAL A 288 -15.11 6.65 11.05
N GLU A 289 -15.89 6.02 10.17
CA GLU A 289 -17.29 6.38 9.95
C GLU A 289 -18.17 5.54 10.87
N GLU A 290 -18.85 6.23 11.80
CA GLU A 290 -19.90 5.65 12.63
C GLU A 290 -21.18 5.45 11.80
N VAL A 291 -22.02 4.49 12.18
CA VAL A 291 -23.35 4.36 11.58
C VAL A 291 -24.12 5.62 11.96
N ALA A 292 -24.53 6.41 10.98
CA ALA A 292 -25.45 7.52 11.21
C ALA A 292 -26.75 6.96 11.83
N GLY A 293 -26.83 7.00 13.15
CA GLY A 293 -28.05 6.70 13.88
C GLY A 293 -29.14 7.65 13.40
N VAL A 294 -30.29 7.07 13.07
CA VAL A 294 -31.55 7.76 12.80
C VAL A 294 -31.68 8.93 13.77
N ALA A 295 -31.72 10.15 13.23
CA ALA A 295 -31.97 11.35 14.02
C ALA A 295 -33.16 11.11 14.94
N ASP A 296 -32.97 11.41 16.23
CA ASP A 296 -34.03 11.44 17.23
C ASP A 296 -35.24 12.25 16.70
N GLU A 297 -36.25 11.56 16.17
CA GLU A 297 -37.62 12.07 16.16
C GLU A 297 -38.11 12.07 17.61
N ASN A 298 -37.63 13.05 18.37
CA ASN A 298 -38.26 13.46 19.61
C ASN A 298 -38.08 14.96 19.76
N THR A 299 -38.94 15.71 19.07
CA THR A 299 -39.39 17.00 19.61
C THR A 299 -40.91 17.02 19.59
N VAL A 300 -41.47 16.43 20.65
CA VAL A 300 -42.73 16.90 21.22
C VAL A 300 -42.52 18.36 21.58
N ASN A 301 -43.22 19.27 20.92
CA ASN A 301 -43.63 20.53 21.52
C ASN A 301 -45.12 20.72 21.28
N SER A 302 -45.85 20.44 22.35
CA SER A 302 -47.22 20.90 22.58
C SER A 302 -47.25 22.42 22.79
N ALA A 303 -48.34 23.03 22.32
CA ALA A 303 -48.92 24.33 22.69
C ALA A 303 -48.20 25.63 22.23
N ALA A 304 -48.82 26.37 21.32
CA ALA A 304 -49.93 27.29 21.63
C ALA A 304 -50.88 27.43 20.44
#